data_AF-A0A1J5MH13-F1
#
_entry.id   AF-A0A1J5MH13-F1
#
_cell.length_a   1.000
_cell.length_b   1.000
_cell.length_c   1.000
_cell.angle_alpha   90.00
_cell.angle_beta   90.00
_cell.angle_gamma   90.00
#
_symmetry.space_group_name_H-M   'P 1'
#
loop_
_entity.id
_entity.type
_entity.pdbx_description
1 polymer ?
#
loop_
_entity_poly.entity_id
_entity_poly.type
_entity_poly.pdbx_seq_one_letter_code
_entity_poly.pdbx_strand_id
1 'polypeptide(L)'
;MLNLSDYVKRRNGVPLGHRDSLRNMLYRSLGAGRFSIFWKYWNPIWGYYLGKYIFKPLKLVLPKALALVITFVVCGFIHDLAVILLKQALFLLLTPWFLCMGIFVVLGDYAKIDYSKLPWIARAFINILIISICLVLAYQVRF
;
A
#
# COMPACT_ATOMS: atom_id res chain seq x y z
N MET A 1 -3.97 20.50 7.65
CA MET A 1 -3.69 19.06 7.37
C MET A 1 -4.52 18.26 8.37
N LEU A 2 -5.25 17.22 7.98
CA LEU A 2 -5.98 16.37 8.94
C LEU A 2 -4.98 15.81 9.97
N ASN A 3 -5.36 15.75 11.25
CA ASN A 3 -4.57 15.01 12.24
C ASN A 3 -4.71 13.49 12.00
N LEU A 4 -3.89 12.68 12.67
CA LEU A 4 -3.87 11.22 12.49
C LEU A 4 -5.23 10.58 12.80
N SER A 5 -5.89 11.03 13.88
CA SER A 5 -7.18 10.47 14.32
C SER A 5 -8.27 10.69 13.27
N ASP A 6 -8.38 11.92 12.76
CA ASP A 6 -9.35 12.28 11.71
C ASP A 6 -9.04 11.56 10.40
N TYR A 7 -7.75 11.42 10.06
CA TYR A 7 -7.33 10.68 8.89
C TYR A 7 -7.75 9.21 8.97
N VAL A 8 -7.50 8.54 10.10
CA VAL A 8 -7.86 7.13 10.33
C VAL A 8 -9.38 6.96 10.34
N LYS A 9 -10.11 7.83 11.04
CA LYS A 9 -11.58 7.82 11.09
C LYS A 9 -12.18 7.96 9.69
N ARG A 10 -11.61 8.82 8.84
CA ARG A 10 -12.03 8.97 7.44
C ARG A 10 -11.81 7.70 6.60
N ARG A 11 -10.72 6.95 6.83
CA ARG A 11 -10.41 5.73 6.07
C ARG A 11 -11.20 4.51 6.54
N ASN A 12 -11.22 4.28 7.85
CA ASN A 12 -11.81 3.08 8.44
C ASN A 12 -13.28 3.26 8.86
N GLY A 13 -13.79 4.50 8.91
CA GLY A 13 -15.13 4.81 9.40
C GLY A 13 -15.27 4.77 10.93
N VAL A 14 -14.21 4.38 11.66
CA VAL A 14 -14.18 4.28 13.12
C VAL A 14 -12.93 4.98 13.68
N PRO A 15 -12.97 5.47 14.94
CA PRO A 15 -11.83 6.10 15.58
C PRO A 15 -10.59 5.20 15.66
N LEU A 16 -9.42 5.81 15.82
CA LEU A 16 -8.17 5.10 16.09
C LEU A 16 -8.30 4.27 17.38
N GLY A 17 -7.83 3.01 17.35
CA GLY A 17 -7.92 2.09 18.49
C GLY A 17 -9.26 1.38 18.66
N HIS A 18 -10.25 1.65 17.79
CA HIS A 18 -11.55 0.96 17.86
C HIS A 18 -11.42 -0.52 17.46
N ARG A 19 -12.18 -1.40 18.14
CA ARG A 19 -12.17 -2.87 17.91
C ARG A 19 -12.46 -3.27 16.45
N ASP A 20 -13.35 -2.55 15.78
CA ASP A 20 -13.70 -2.79 14.37
C ASP A 20 -12.68 -2.24 13.36
N SER A 21 -11.60 -1.58 13.82
CA SER A 21 -10.64 -0.95 12.92
C SER A 21 -10.01 -1.96 11.97
N LEU A 22 -9.54 -3.11 12.47
CA LEU A 22 -8.92 -4.16 11.64
C LEU A 22 -9.93 -4.76 10.65
N ARG A 23 -11.15 -5.05 11.10
CA ARG A 23 -12.22 -5.58 10.26
C ARG A 23 -12.54 -4.62 9.11
N ASN A 24 -12.75 -3.35 9.42
CA ASN A 24 -13.10 -2.34 8.40
C ASN A 24 -11.94 -2.09 7.44
N MET A 25 -10.70 -2.08 7.95
CA MET A 25 -9.49 -1.94 7.17
C MET A 25 -9.39 -3.04 6.10
N LEU A 26 -9.48 -4.32 6.52
CA LEU A 26 -9.40 -5.48 5.63
C LEU A 26 -10.59 -5.54 4.67
N TYR A 27 -11.82 -5.32 5.17
CA TYR A 27 -13.01 -5.36 4.34
C TYR A 27 -12.97 -4.31 3.23
N ARG A 28 -12.52 -3.09 3.55
CA ARG A 28 -12.43 -1.98 2.58
C ARG A 28 -11.24 -2.10 1.65
N SER A 29 -10.08 -2.58 2.13
CA SER A 29 -8.91 -2.77 1.29
C SER A 29 -9.16 -3.86 0.26
N LEU A 30 -9.54 -5.07 0.69
CA LEU A 30 -9.81 -6.19 -0.20
C LEU A 30 -11.01 -5.90 -1.11
N GLY A 31 -12.03 -5.22 -0.60
CA GLY A 31 -13.18 -4.78 -1.38
C GLY A 31 -12.93 -3.58 -2.31
N ALA A 32 -11.71 -3.04 -2.42
CA ALA A 32 -11.45 -1.87 -3.25
C ALA A 32 -11.60 -2.22 -4.75
N GLY A 33 -12.35 -1.41 -5.50
CA GLY A 33 -12.54 -1.57 -6.94
C GLY A 33 -11.37 -1.13 -7.82
N ARG A 34 -10.30 -0.62 -7.21
CA ARG A 34 -9.06 -0.19 -7.88
C ARG A 34 -7.89 -0.46 -6.94
N PHE A 35 -6.76 -0.88 -7.49
CA PHE A 35 -5.60 -1.24 -6.66
C PHE A 35 -5.00 -0.01 -5.96
N SER A 36 -5.09 1.18 -6.55
CA SER A 36 -4.72 2.43 -5.88
C SER A 36 -5.60 2.76 -4.67
N ILE A 37 -6.84 2.28 -4.63
CA ILE A 37 -7.75 2.48 -3.50
C ILE A 37 -7.47 1.46 -2.39
N PHE A 38 -7.05 0.24 -2.72
CA PHE A 38 -6.65 -0.78 -1.74
C PHE A 38 -5.66 -0.20 -0.70
N TRP A 39 -4.61 0.48 -1.18
CA TRP A 39 -3.56 1.06 -0.34
C TRP A 39 -4.01 2.26 0.51
N LYS A 40 -5.14 2.88 0.18
CA LYS A 40 -5.73 3.93 1.04
C LYS A 40 -6.35 3.34 2.30
N TYR A 41 -6.72 2.05 2.27
CA TYR A 41 -7.38 1.36 3.37
C TYR A 41 -6.46 0.37 4.09
N TRP A 42 -5.51 -0.29 3.41
CA TRP A 42 -4.72 -1.40 3.96
C TRP A 42 -4.03 -1.10 5.30
N ASN A 43 -3.52 0.12 5.50
CA ASN A 43 -2.99 0.57 6.79
C ASN A 43 -3.02 2.11 6.84
N PRO A 44 -4.08 2.73 7.38
CA PRO A 44 -4.23 4.18 7.36
C PRO A 44 -3.18 4.93 8.18
N ILE A 45 -2.70 4.33 9.28
CA ILE A 45 -1.67 4.94 10.12
C ILE A 45 -0.37 5.03 9.32
N TRP A 46 0.04 3.93 8.71
CA TRP A 46 1.25 3.88 7.90
C TRP A 46 1.14 4.80 6.66
N GLY A 47 0.00 4.76 5.98
CA GLY A 47 -0.29 5.64 4.85
C GLY A 47 -0.30 7.13 5.22
N TYR A 48 -0.68 7.50 6.45
CA TYR A 48 -0.60 8.88 6.92
C TYR A 48 0.85 9.36 7.03
N TYR A 49 1.72 8.57 7.66
CA TYR A 49 3.13 8.91 7.86
C TYR A 49 3.90 8.95 6.54
N LEU A 50 3.76 7.92 5.70
CA LEU A 50 4.35 7.91 4.36
C LEU A 50 3.83 9.08 3.52
N GLY A 51 2.52 9.35 3.58
CA GLY A 51 1.91 10.48 2.89
C GLY A 51 2.46 11.84 3.33
N LYS A 52 2.70 12.02 4.64
CA LYS A 52 3.18 13.27 5.22
C LYS A 52 4.68 13.49 4.98
N TYR A 53 5.51 12.47 5.23
CA TYR A 53 6.96 12.63 5.31
C TYR A 53 7.71 12.17 4.07
N ILE A 54 7.11 11.32 3.21
CA ILE A 54 7.78 10.80 2.01
C ILE A 54 7.10 11.32 0.75
N PHE A 55 5.82 10.98 0.55
CA PHE A 55 5.12 11.29 -0.70
C PHE A 55 4.97 12.80 -0.95
N LYS A 56 4.54 13.57 0.06
CA LYS A 56 4.32 15.02 -0.09
C LYS A 56 5.61 15.77 -0.45
N PRO A 57 6.73 15.59 0.28
CA PRO A 57 8.00 16.21 -0.10
C PRO A 57 8.45 15.79 -1.50
N LEU A 58 8.40 14.49 -1.83
CA LEU A 58 8.82 14.01 -3.15
C LEU A 58 7.98 14.58 -4.30
N LYS A 59 6.67 14.76 -4.08
CA LYS A 59 5.76 15.33 -5.08
C LYS A 59 6.07 16.81 -5.40
N LEU A 60 6.81 17.53 -4.55
CA LEU A 60 7.21 18.91 -4.84
C LEU A 60 8.27 18.98 -5.94
N VAL A 61 9.05 17.91 -6.13
CA VAL A 61 10.18 17.88 -7.08
C VAL A 61 10.02 16.82 -8.17
N LEU A 62 9.21 15.78 -7.96
CA LEU A 62 9.00 14.67 -8.89
C LEU A 62 7.55 14.61 -9.40
N PRO A 63 7.33 14.04 -10.61
CA PRO A 63 6.00 13.68 -11.07
C PRO A 63 5.29 12.75 -10.07
N LYS A 64 3.97 12.93 -9.95
CA LYS A 64 3.13 12.20 -8.99
C LYS A 64 3.34 10.67 -9.02
N ALA A 65 3.47 10.09 -10.22
CA ALA A 65 3.67 8.67 -10.40
C ALA A 65 5.00 8.20 -9.77
N LEU A 66 6.10 8.89 -10.08
CA LEU A 66 7.42 8.57 -9.56
C LEU A 66 7.51 8.77 -8.04
N ALA A 67 6.96 9.87 -7.53
CA ALA A 67 6.86 10.11 -6.08
C ALA A 67 6.11 8.98 -5.36
N LEU A 68 5.05 8.43 -5.98
CA LEU A 68 4.30 7.31 -5.43
C LEU A 68 5.14 6.03 -5.41
N VAL A 69 5.79 5.67 -6.53
CA VAL A 69 6.64 4.47 -6.61
C VAL A 69 7.78 4.54 -5.58
N ILE A 70 8.46 5.68 -5.45
CA ILE A 70 9.52 5.85 -4.44
C ILE A 70 8.94 5.72 -3.03
N THR A 71 7.73 6.23 -2.77
CA THR A 71 7.07 6.05 -1.46
C THR A 71 6.84 4.57 -1.15
N PHE A 72 6.46 3.76 -2.14
CA PHE A 72 6.37 2.30 -2.00
C PHE A 72 7.73 1.67 -1.71
N VAL A 73 8.78 2.03 -2.45
CA VAL A 73 10.15 1.53 -2.23
C VAL A 73 10.63 1.83 -0.82
N VAL A 74 10.48 3.08 -0.35
CA VAL A 74 10.83 3.48 1.02
C VAL A 74 10.02 2.68 2.06
N CYS A 75 8.73 2.45 1.80
CA CYS A 75 7.91 1.60 2.64
C CYS A 75 8.47 0.17 2.72
N GLY A 76 8.77 -0.46 1.59
CA GLY A 76 9.36 -1.81 1.56
C GLY A 76 10.71 -1.87 2.28
N PHE A 77 11.57 -0.88 2.06
CA PHE A 77 12.88 -0.79 2.70
C PHE A 77 12.79 -0.68 4.23
N ILE A 78 11.84 0.10 4.76
CA ILE A 78 11.62 0.17 6.21
C ILE A 78 11.22 -1.19 6.78
N HIS A 79 10.42 -1.98 6.05
CA HIS A 79 10.06 -3.33 6.51
C HIS A 79 11.25 -4.30 6.43
N ASP A 80 12.02 -4.26 5.35
CA ASP A 80 13.25 -5.05 5.24
C ASP A 80 14.21 -4.72 6.38
N LEU A 81 14.42 -3.43 6.68
CA LEU A 81 15.24 -2.99 7.80
C LEU A 81 14.74 -3.55 9.14
N ALA A 82 13.43 -3.54 9.38
CA ALA A 82 12.86 -4.15 10.58
C ALA A 82 13.15 -5.65 10.67
N VAL A 83 13.06 -6.38 9.55
CA VAL A 83 13.39 -7.81 9.49
C VAL A 83 14.89 -8.05 9.69
N ILE A 84 15.76 -7.25 9.07
CA ILE A 84 17.21 -7.32 9.21
C ILE A 84 17.61 -7.08 10.67
N LEU A 85 17.03 -6.09 11.35
CA LEU A 85 17.30 -5.81 12.76
C LEU A 85 16.85 -6.95 13.68
N LEU A 86 15.76 -7.64 13.36
CA LEU A 86 15.26 -8.77 14.16
C LEU A 86 16.03 -10.06 13.88
N LYS A 87 16.40 -10.33 12.63
CA LYS A 87 17.06 -11.56 12.19
C LYS A 87 18.57 -11.48 12.17
N GLN A 88 19.15 -10.29 12.26
CA GLN A 88 20.59 -10.02 12.14
C GLN A 88 21.19 -10.61 10.85
N ALA A 89 20.41 -10.61 9.77
CA ALA A 89 20.80 -11.16 8.47
C ALA A 89 20.26 -10.26 7.35
N LEU A 90 21.01 -10.17 6.24
CA LEU A 90 20.55 -9.43 5.06
C LEU A 90 19.23 -10.05 4.56
N PHE A 91 18.25 -9.19 4.32
CA PHE A 91 16.94 -9.58 3.81
C PHE A 91 16.39 -8.44 2.96
N LEU A 92 16.29 -8.66 1.64
CA LEU A 92 15.82 -7.66 0.68
C LEU A 92 14.70 -8.20 -0.20
N LEU A 93 13.60 -8.63 0.41
CA LEU A 93 12.42 -9.15 -0.31
C LEU A 93 11.29 -8.12 -0.39
N LEU A 94 11.08 -7.33 0.66
CA LEU A 94 9.92 -6.44 0.74
C LEU A 94 10.13 -5.19 -0.13
N THR A 95 11.36 -4.70 -0.26
CA THR A 95 11.69 -3.59 -1.15
C THR A 95 11.31 -3.87 -2.62
N PRO A 96 11.79 -4.96 -3.27
CA PRO A 96 11.38 -5.28 -4.63
C PRO A 96 9.88 -5.61 -4.73
N TRP A 97 9.28 -6.19 -3.69
CA TRP A 97 7.84 -6.46 -3.67
C TRP A 97 7.00 -5.19 -3.67
N PHE A 98 7.31 -4.23 -2.81
CA PHE A 98 6.64 -2.93 -2.76
C PHE A 98 6.90 -2.12 -4.03
N LEU A 99 8.10 -2.20 -4.61
CA LEU A 99 8.38 -1.61 -5.93
C LEU A 99 7.40 -2.12 -6.99
N CYS A 100 7.25 -3.45 -7.12
CA CYS A 100 6.31 -4.05 -8.05
C CYS A 100 4.88 -3.56 -7.82
N MET A 101 4.42 -3.56 -6.56
CA MET A 101 3.08 -3.08 -6.21
C MET A 101 2.90 -1.59 -6.53
N GLY A 102 3.91 -0.75 -6.29
CA GLY A 102 3.90 0.67 -6.64
C GLY A 102 3.78 0.91 -8.15
N ILE A 103 4.50 0.12 -8.96
CA ILE A 103 4.38 0.15 -10.44
C ILE A 103 2.97 -0.27 -10.86
N PHE A 104 2.44 -1.37 -10.32
CA PHE A 104 1.07 -1.83 -10.61
C PHE A 104 0.00 -0.77 -10.26
N VAL A 105 0.17 -0.05 -9.15
CA VAL A 105 -0.72 1.07 -8.79
C VAL A 105 -0.69 2.16 -9.86
N VAL A 106 0.51 2.59 -10.28
CA VAL A 106 0.65 3.65 -11.30
C VAL A 106 0.09 3.20 -12.65
N LEU A 107 0.44 2.00 -13.11
CA LEU A 107 -0.04 1.45 -14.37
C LEU A 107 -1.57 1.27 -14.36
N GLY A 108 -2.14 0.74 -13.27
CA GLY A 108 -3.58 0.58 -13.15
C GLY A 108 -4.33 1.91 -13.13
N ASP A 109 -3.78 2.94 -12.49
CA ASP A 109 -4.36 4.29 -12.52
C ASP A 109 -4.25 4.93 -13.91
N TYR A 110 -3.11 4.76 -14.59
CA TYR A 110 -2.88 5.28 -15.95
C TYR A 110 -3.79 4.61 -16.99
N ALA A 111 -3.91 3.28 -16.94
CA ALA A 111 -4.81 2.50 -17.79
C ALA A 111 -6.29 2.62 -17.36
N LYS A 112 -6.59 3.40 -16.32
CA LYS A 112 -7.95 3.62 -15.79
C LYS A 112 -8.68 2.32 -15.45
N ILE A 113 -7.94 1.32 -14.97
CA ILE A 113 -8.52 0.02 -14.58
C ILE A 113 -9.46 0.24 -13.40
N ASP A 114 -10.72 -0.18 -13.59
CA ASP A 114 -11.78 -0.11 -12.60
C ASP A 114 -12.62 -1.38 -12.63
N TYR A 115 -12.60 -2.12 -11.54
CA TYR A 115 -13.37 -3.34 -11.31
C TYR A 115 -14.37 -3.16 -10.15
N SER A 116 -14.76 -1.91 -9.86
CA SER A 116 -15.73 -1.58 -8.82
C SER A 116 -17.12 -2.18 -9.03
N LYS A 117 -17.50 -2.43 -10.29
CA LYS A 117 -18.78 -3.06 -10.67
C LYS A 117 -18.86 -4.55 -10.31
N LEU A 118 -17.72 -5.19 -10.05
CA LEU A 118 -17.68 -6.60 -9.66
C LEU A 118 -18.11 -6.80 -8.21
N PRO A 119 -18.65 -7.99 -7.85
CA PRO A 119 -18.99 -8.31 -6.47
C PRO A 119 -17.76 -8.29 -5.56
N TRP A 120 -17.95 -8.06 -4.27
CA TRP A 120 -16.86 -7.88 -3.30
C TRP A 120 -15.83 -9.02 -3.35
N ILE A 121 -16.27 -10.27 -3.47
CA ILE A 121 -15.39 -11.45 -3.54
C ILE A 121 -14.47 -11.40 -4.75
N ALA A 122 -14.99 -11.04 -5.93
CA ALA A 122 -14.19 -10.91 -7.14
C ALA A 122 -13.16 -9.77 -7.01
N ARG A 123 -13.52 -8.65 -6.40
CA ARG A 123 -12.58 -7.54 -6.13
C ARG A 123 -11.48 -7.96 -5.16
N ALA A 124 -11.84 -8.68 -4.10
CA ALA A 124 -10.88 -9.23 -3.14
C ALA A 124 -9.91 -10.19 -3.83
N PHE A 125 -10.42 -11.09 -4.67
CA PHE A 125 -9.61 -12.01 -5.46
C PHE A 125 -8.63 -11.27 -6.37
N ILE A 126 -9.09 -10.25 -7.13
CA ILE A 126 -8.23 -9.45 -8.00
C ILE A 126 -7.12 -8.75 -7.20
N ASN A 127 -7.46 -8.09 -6.08
CA ASN A 127 -6.47 -7.41 -5.24
C ASN A 127 -5.43 -8.38 -4.67
N ILE A 128 -5.86 -9.53 -4.17
CA ILE A 128 -4.96 -10.59 -3.65
C ILE A 128 -4.08 -11.12 -4.78
N LEU A 129 -4.65 -11.40 -5.96
CA LEU A 129 -3.92 -11.91 -7.11
C LEU A 129 -2.82 -10.95 -7.55
N ILE A 130 -3.09 -9.64 -7.61
CA ILE A 130 -2.06 -8.62 -7.91
C ILE A 130 -0.93 -8.68 -6.88
N ILE A 131 -1.26 -8.73 -5.59
CA ILE A 131 -0.27 -8.79 -4.50
C ILE A 131 0.59 -10.06 -4.60
N SER A 132 -0.05 -11.21 -4.86
CA SER A 132 0.62 -12.50 -5.03
C SER A 132 1.53 -12.52 -6.25
N ILE A 133 1.09 -11.97 -7.39
CA ILE A 133 1.93 -11.84 -8.59
C ILE A 133 3.15 -10.97 -8.29
N CYS A 134 2.95 -9.82 -7.64
CA CYS A 134 4.07 -8.95 -7.24
C CYS A 134 5.04 -9.67 -6.31
N LEU A 135 4.55 -10.52 -5.40
CA LEU A 135 5.38 -11.29 -4.49
C LEU A 135 6.21 -12.33 -5.24
N VAL A 136 5.60 -13.06 -6.18
CA VAL A 136 6.30 -14.04 -7.02
C VAL A 136 7.41 -13.37 -7.84
N LEU A 137 7.14 -12.19 -8.40
CA LEU A 137 8.13 -11.40 -9.13
C LEU A 137 9.30 -10.96 -8.23
N ALA A 138 8.99 -10.45 -7.04
CA ALA A 138 10.01 -10.05 -6.07
C ALA A 138 10.88 -11.22 -5.61
N TYR A 139 10.31 -12.43 -5.52
CA TYR A 139 11.04 -13.62 -5.13
C TYR A 139 12.11 -14.05 -6.14
N GLN A 140 11.96 -13.67 -7.41
CA GLN A 140 12.97 -13.96 -8.45
C GLN A 140 14.24 -13.12 -8.30
N VAL A 141 14.14 -11.98 -7.60
CA VAL A 141 15.24 -11.03 -7.38
C VAL A 141 15.67 -10.96 -5.92
N ARG A 142 15.30 -11.96 -5.12
CA ARG A 142 15.60 -11.99 -3.68
C ARG A 142 17.10 -12.20 -3.44
N PHE A 143 17.60 -11.51 -2.42
CA PHE A 143 18.92 -11.69 -1.83
C PHE A 143 18.75 -12.02 -0.34
#